data_AF-A0A932R5U7-F1
#
_entry.id   AF-A0A932R5U7-F1
#
_cell.length_a   1.000
_cell.length_b   1.000
_cell.length_c   1.000
_cell.angle_alpha   90.00
_cell.angle_beta   90.00
_cell.angle_gamma   90.00
#
_symmetry.space_group_name_H-M   'P 1'
#
loop_
_entity.id
_entity.type
_entity.pdbx_description
1 polymer ?
#
loop_
_entity_poly.entity_id
_entity_poly.type
_entity_poly.pdbx_seq_one_letter_code
_entity_poly.pdbx_strand_id
1 'polypeptide(L)'
;MKYIVPMSLLVLFLMADSANAAEPKSNGPAPTSEPIKCYERAWGSKENPGLGLNAGQAVTLCSGTTDADKVIQCFVKAWTHRDNGGLGLTAGQAVSLCKTNSLP
;
A
#
# COMPACT_ATOMS: atom_id res chain seq x y z
N MET A 1 -35.51 37.89 49.02
CA MET A 1 -35.21 37.66 47.59
C MET A 1 -34.91 36.18 47.38
N LYS A 2 -35.64 35.54 46.45
CA LYS A 2 -35.56 34.10 46.17
C LYS A 2 -35.05 33.97 44.73
N TYR A 3 -33.83 33.45 44.56
CA TYR A 3 -33.24 33.23 43.25
C TYR A 3 -33.97 32.06 42.57
N ILE A 4 -34.84 32.37 41.62
CA ILE A 4 -35.40 31.38 40.68
C ILE A 4 -34.43 31.32 39.52
N VAL A 5 -33.44 30.44 39.63
CA VAL A 5 -32.57 30.07 38.50
C VAL A 5 -33.41 29.17 37.60
N PRO A 6 -33.62 29.51 36.32
CA PRO A 6 -34.46 28.71 35.43
C PRO A 6 -33.77 27.36 35.19
N MET A 7 -34.41 26.32 35.72
CA MET A 7 -34.11 24.89 35.54
C MET A 7 -34.41 24.46 34.09
N SER A 8 -33.88 25.18 33.11
CA SER A 8 -34.09 24.89 31.68
C SER A 8 -32.84 25.09 30.83
N LEU A 9 -31.75 25.62 31.39
CA LEU A 9 -30.47 25.77 30.68
C LEU A 9 -29.48 24.62 30.90
N LEU A 10 -29.79 23.64 31.77
CA LEU A 10 -28.80 22.64 32.21
C LEU A 10 -28.75 21.35 31.36
N VAL A 11 -29.62 21.18 30.36
CA VAL A 11 -29.77 19.89 29.65
C VAL A 11 -29.08 19.85 28.27
N LEU A 12 -28.56 20.96 27.78
CA LEU A 12 -27.95 21.06 26.44
C LEU A 12 -26.46 20.70 26.37
N PHE A 13 -25.83 20.25 27.46
CA PHE A 13 -24.37 20.11 27.56
C PHE A 13 -23.83 18.67 27.62
N LEU A 14 -24.62 17.63 27.30
CA LEU A 14 -24.22 16.24 27.55
C LEU A 14 -24.19 15.31 26.33
N MET A 15 -23.87 15.80 25.13
CA MET A 15 -23.59 14.92 23.98
C MET A 15 -22.29 15.34 23.29
N ALA A 16 -21.17 15.12 23.99
CA ALA A 16 -19.85 15.11 23.38
C ALA A 16 -19.37 13.67 23.29
N ASP A 17 -19.91 12.92 22.31
CA ASP A 17 -19.37 11.61 21.94
C ASP A 17 -17.99 11.82 21.30
N SER A 18 -16.95 11.71 22.14
CA SER A 18 -15.58 11.63 21.68
C SER A 18 -15.35 10.22 21.14
N ALA A 19 -15.60 10.04 19.84
CA ALA A 19 -15.19 8.84 19.12
C ALA A 19 -13.66 8.81 19.03
N ASN A 20 -13.02 8.23 20.04
CA ASN A 20 -11.59 7.90 19.98
C ASN A 20 -11.43 6.63 19.12
N ALA A 21 -11.01 6.82 17.88
CA ALA A 21 -10.48 5.72 17.07
C ALA A 21 -9.15 5.29 17.71
N ALA A 22 -9.18 4.22 18.49
CA ALA A 22 -7.96 3.61 19.00
C ALA A 22 -7.23 2.96 17.81
N GLU A 23 -6.13 3.59 17.38
CA GLU A 23 -5.23 2.94 16.43
C GLU A 23 -4.68 1.67 17.11
N PRO A 24 -4.74 0.50 16.45
CA PRO A 24 -4.11 -0.68 16.98
C PRO A 24 -2.60 -0.39 17.05
N LYS A 25 -2.09 -0.18 18.27
CA LYS A 25 -0.65 -0.29 18.57
C LYS A 25 -0.25 -1.74 18.29
N SER A 26 0.07 -2.02 17.04
CA SER A 26 0.68 -3.28 16.66
C SER A 26 2.11 -3.28 17.18
N ASN A 27 2.29 -3.87 18.36
CA ASN A 27 3.62 -4.22 18.89
C ASN A 27 4.19 -5.50 18.23
N GLY A 28 3.52 -6.02 17.20
CA GLY A 28 3.97 -7.17 16.41
C GLY A 28 4.69 -6.72 15.12
N PRO A 29 5.57 -7.56 14.56
CA PRO A 29 6.18 -7.29 13.26
C PRO A 29 5.08 -7.08 12.21
N ALA A 30 5.28 -6.09 11.33
CA ALA A 30 4.34 -5.78 10.26
C ALA A 30 4.02 -7.04 9.44
N PRO A 31 2.79 -7.20 8.94
CA PRO A 31 2.43 -8.34 8.11
C PRO A 31 3.38 -8.43 6.91
N THR A 32 4.11 -9.53 6.77
CA THR A 32 5.03 -9.79 5.65
C THR A 32 4.31 -10.60 4.57
N SER A 33 3.25 -10.03 4.02
CA SER A 33 2.54 -10.66 2.90
C SER A 33 3.38 -10.57 1.61
N GLU A 34 3.13 -11.48 0.66
CA GLU A 34 3.82 -11.49 -0.64
C GLU A 34 3.70 -10.16 -1.41
N PRO A 35 2.55 -9.45 -1.40
CA PRO A 35 2.46 -8.10 -1.98
C PRO A 35 3.40 -7.09 -1.33
N ILE A 36 3.59 -7.15 -0.01
CA ILE A 36 4.48 -6.23 0.72
C ILE A 36 5.94 -6.55 0.38
N LYS A 37 6.33 -7.82 0.40
CA LYS A 37 7.68 -8.25 -0.01
C LYS A 37 8.00 -7.85 -1.44
N CYS A 38 7.04 -8.03 -2.36
CA CYS A 38 7.18 -7.59 -3.75
C CYS A 38 7.36 -6.09 -3.82
N TYR A 39 6.53 -5.31 -3.11
CA TYR A 39 6.59 -3.85 -3.15
C TYR A 39 7.93 -3.31 -2.66
N GLU A 40 8.44 -3.82 -1.54
CA GLU A 40 9.74 -3.41 -0.99
C GLU A 40 10.89 -3.66 -1.98
N ARG A 41 10.86 -4.79 -2.70
CA ARG A 41 11.86 -5.12 -3.72
C ARG A 41 11.68 -4.30 -5.00
N ALA A 42 10.45 -4.03 -5.40
CA ALA A 42 10.14 -3.29 -6.62
C ALA A 42 10.45 -1.79 -6.48
N TRP A 43 10.08 -1.20 -5.35
CA TRP A 43 10.30 0.22 -5.05
C TRP A 43 11.71 0.49 -4.54
N GLY A 44 12.27 -0.43 -3.76
CA GLY A 44 13.59 -0.33 -3.17
C GLY A 44 13.65 0.50 -1.89
N SER A 45 14.87 0.69 -1.41
CA SER A 45 15.26 1.49 -0.26
C SER A 45 16.58 2.22 -0.57
N LYS A 46 17.07 3.01 0.39
CA LYS A 46 18.37 3.69 0.26
C LYS A 46 19.54 2.72 0.02
N GLU A 47 19.43 1.49 0.50
CA GLU A 47 20.46 0.47 0.43
C GLU A 47 20.27 -0.48 -0.77
N ASN A 48 19.07 -0.50 -1.35
CA ASN A 48 18.72 -1.41 -2.44
C ASN A 48 17.84 -0.67 -3.46
N PRO A 49 18.34 -0.29 -4.63
CA PRO A 49 17.69 0.70 -5.52
C PRO A 49 16.37 0.24 -6.16
N GLY A 50 15.94 -1.00 -5.91
CA GLY A 50 14.71 -1.56 -6.45
C GLY A 50 14.77 -1.73 -7.97
N LEU A 51 13.60 -1.64 -8.63
CA LEU A 51 13.44 -1.86 -10.07
C LEU A 51 13.34 -0.56 -10.88
N GLY A 52 13.56 0.61 -10.25
CA GLY A 52 13.43 1.91 -10.93
C GLY A 52 11.99 2.27 -11.31
N LEU A 53 11.00 1.59 -10.75
CA LEU A 53 9.58 1.93 -10.87
C LEU A 53 9.24 3.09 -9.96
N ASN A 54 8.20 3.88 -10.29
CA ASN A 54 7.60 4.77 -9.30
C ASN A 54 6.73 3.97 -8.29
N ALA A 55 6.39 4.57 -7.14
CA ALA A 55 5.60 3.91 -6.10
C ALA A 55 4.26 3.34 -6.63
N GLY A 56 3.55 4.09 -7.48
CA GLY A 56 2.27 3.63 -8.05
C GLY A 56 2.45 2.43 -9.00
N GLN A 57 3.52 2.41 -9.79
CA GLN A 57 3.87 1.27 -10.63
C GLN A 57 4.26 0.05 -9.81
N ALA A 58 5.01 0.23 -8.73
CA ALA A 58 5.35 -0.86 -7.80
C ALA A 58 4.10 -1.44 -7.12
N VAL A 59 3.16 -0.60 -6.67
CA VAL A 59 1.86 -1.05 -6.15
C VAL A 59 1.11 -1.85 -7.21
N THR A 60 1.00 -1.32 -8.43
CA THR A 60 0.26 -1.98 -9.53
C THR A 60 0.86 -3.33 -9.90
N LEU A 61 2.19 -3.42 -9.92
CA LEU A 61 2.92 -4.65 -10.21
C LEU A 61 2.66 -5.72 -9.13
N CYS A 62 2.69 -5.31 -7.86
CA CYS A 62 2.73 -6.21 -6.72
C CYS A 62 1.35 -6.50 -6.08
N SER A 63 0.31 -5.74 -6.41
CA SER A 63 -1.02 -5.98 -5.83
C SER A 63 -1.48 -7.41 -6.11
N GLY A 64 -2.10 -8.05 -5.13
CA GLY A 64 -2.67 -9.40 -5.27
C GLY A 64 -1.68 -10.51 -5.64
N THR A 65 -0.36 -10.29 -5.54
CA THR A 65 0.60 -11.38 -5.79
C THR A 65 0.57 -12.39 -4.64
N THR A 66 0.67 -13.67 -5.00
CA THR A 66 0.88 -14.78 -4.06
C THR A 66 2.33 -15.27 -4.09
N ASP A 67 3.18 -14.65 -4.91
CA ASP A 67 4.58 -15.01 -5.10
C ASP A 67 5.38 -13.78 -5.59
N ALA A 68 6.08 -13.12 -4.67
CA ALA A 68 6.86 -11.93 -4.97
C ALA A 68 7.98 -12.22 -5.97
N ASP A 69 8.67 -13.35 -5.84
CA ASP A 69 9.81 -13.71 -6.69
C ASP A 69 9.37 -13.86 -8.15
N LYS A 70 8.25 -14.54 -8.41
CA LYS A 70 7.72 -14.70 -9.77
C LYS A 70 7.40 -13.36 -10.43
N VAL A 71 6.76 -12.45 -9.71
CA VAL A 71 6.38 -11.13 -10.26
C VAL A 71 7.61 -10.29 -10.59
N ILE A 72 8.60 -10.27 -9.68
CA ILE A 72 9.85 -9.54 -9.88
C ILE A 72 10.62 -10.12 -11.07
N GLN A 73 10.75 -11.45 -11.17
CA GLN A 73 11.43 -12.10 -12.30
C GLN A 73 10.71 -11.85 -13.62
N CYS A 74 9.38 -11.89 -13.63
CA CYS A 74 8.58 -11.51 -14.80
C CYS A 74 8.93 -10.09 -15.25
N PHE A 75 8.89 -9.12 -14.32
CA PHE A 75 9.18 -7.73 -14.64
C PHE A 75 10.60 -7.55 -15.19
N VAL A 76 11.60 -8.13 -14.51
CA VAL A 76 13.00 -8.06 -14.95
C VAL A 76 13.15 -8.63 -16.36
N LYS A 77 12.57 -9.80 -16.63
CA LYS A 77 12.62 -10.43 -17.95
C LYS A 77 11.90 -9.57 -19.01
N ALA A 78 10.76 -9.00 -18.68
CA ALA A 78 9.96 -8.18 -19.57
C ALA A 78 10.64 -6.85 -19.93
N TRP A 79 11.26 -6.19 -18.96
CA TRP A 79 11.90 -4.89 -19.13
C TRP A 79 13.33 -4.96 -19.68
N THR A 80 14.04 -6.07 -19.43
CA THR A 80 15.40 -6.28 -19.96
C THR A 80 15.42 -6.19 -21.48
N HIS A 81 16.48 -5.59 -22.04
CA HIS A 81 16.66 -5.45 -23.49
C HIS A 81 16.72 -6.82 -24.18
N ARG A 82 16.28 -6.88 -25.45
CA ARG A 82 16.26 -8.12 -26.25
C ARG A 82 17.65 -8.75 -26.41
N ASP A 83 18.66 -7.91 -26.60
CA ASP A 83 20.05 -8.35 -26.73
C ASP A 83 20.60 -8.99 -25.44
N ASN A 84 19.98 -8.68 -24.29
CA ASN A 84 20.29 -9.28 -22.99
C ASN A 84 19.31 -10.41 -22.64
N GLY A 85 18.59 -10.93 -23.62
CA GLY A 85 17.63 -12.02 -23.45
C GLY A 85 16.30 -11.62 -22.81
N GLY A 86 15.96 -10.34 -22.71
CA GLY A 86 14.65 -9.89 -22.24
C GLY A 86 13.64 -9.66 -23.38
N LEU A 87 12.49 -9.07 -23.05
CA LEU A 87 11.45 -8.75 -24.04
C LEU A 87 11.61 -7.35 -24.65
N GLY A 88 12.35 -6.45 -24.01
CA GLY A 88 12.56 -5.07 -24.44
C GLY A 88 11.32 -4.19 -24.33
N LEU A 89 10.42 -4.50 -23.40
CA LEU A 89 9.22 -3.68 -23.16
C LEU A 89 9.59 -2.39 -22.42
N THR A 90 8.74 -1.38 -22.50
CA THR A 90 8.83 -0.23 -21.57
C THR A 90 8.42 -0.67 -20.16
N ALA A 91 8.83 0.09 -19.13
CA ALA A 91 8.48 -0.22 -17.73
C ALA A 91 6.96 -0.35 -17.52
N GLY A 92 6.14 0.53 -18.12
CA GLY A 92 4.68 0.45 -18.02
C GLY A 92 4.10 -0.82 -18.68
N GLN A 93 4.62 -1.21 -19.83
CA GLN A 93 4.21 -2.46 -20.50
C GLN A 93 4.63 -3.69 -19.69
N ALA A 94 5.82 -3.69 -19.10
CA ALA A 94 6.29 -4.76 -18.24
C ALA A 94 5.42 -4.89 -16.97
N VAL A 95 5.04 -3.78 -16.33
CA VAL A 95 4.08 -3.79 -15.21
C VAL A 95 2.73 -4.37 -15.65
N SER A 96 2.21 -3.91 -16.79
CA SER A 96 0.92 -4.38 -17.30
C SER A 96 0.92 -5.88 -17.62
N LEU A 97 2.05 -6.40 -18.10
CA LEU A 97 2.22 -7.82 -18.43
C LEU A 97 2.34 -8.70 -17.16
N CYS A 98 3.03 -8.20 -16.13
CA CYS A 98 3.47 -9.02 -14.99
C CYS A 98 2.62 -8.87 -13.72
N LYS A 99 1.68 -7.92 -13.68
CA LYS A 99 0.74 -7.80 -12.55
C LYS A 99 -0.11 -9.08 -12.44
N THR A 100 -0.37 -9.52 -11.21
CA THR A 100 -1.17 -10.74 -10.95
C THR A 100 -2.65 -10.47 -10.75
N ASN A 101 -3.07 -9.20 -10.63
CA ASN A 101 -4.49 -8.87 -10.52
C ASN A 101 -5.13 -8.98 -11.90
N SER A 102 -6.04 -9.94 -12.02
CA SER A 102 -7.05 -9.92 -13.06
C SER A 102 -7.94 -8.70 -12.82
N LEU A 103 -8.04 -7.80 -13.80
CA LEU A 103 -9.19 -6.91 -13.86
C LEU A 103 -10.41 -7.79 -14.21
N PRO A 104 -11.51 -7.75 -13.44
CA PRO A 104 -12.77 -8.35 -13.86
C PRO A 104 -13.29 -7.73 -15.17
#